data_AF-A0A371GIF3-F1
#
_entry.id   AF-A0A371GIF3-F1
#
_cell.length_a   1.000
_cell.length_b   1.000
_cell.length_c   1.000
_cell.angle_alpha   90.00
_cell.angle_beta   90.00
_cell.angle_gamma   90.00
#
_symmetry.space_group_name_H-M   'P 1'
#
loop_
_entity.id
_entity.type
_entity.pdbx_description
1 polymer ?
#
loop_
_entity_poly.entity_id
_entity_poly.type
_entity_poly.pdbx_seq_one_letter_code
_entity_poly.pdbx_strand_id
1 'polypeptide(L)'
;FDINSESNIVVNTSHELDPIENNDRTLKELAKPDLEPAQSYELKSVLIHLFPKFHDLAGEDLHKHLKEFHLVCSTMRPHGIPKDYINIKAFMFFLNGTAKDWLYL
;
A
#
# COMPACT_ATOMS: atom_id res chain seq x y z
N PHE A 1 -10.20 -28.53 32.11
CA PHE A 1 -8.85 -28.04 31.84
C PHE A 1 -8.88 -26.53 31.92
N ASP A 2 -8.56 -26.00 33.10
CA ASP A 2 -8.15 -24.60 33.30
C ASP A 2 -6.86 -24.32 32.52
N ILE A 3 -6.67 -23.10 31.99
CA ILE A 3 -5.64 -22.12 32.44
C ILE A 3 -6.02 -20.70 31.95
N ASN A 4 -6.48 -19.86 32.87
CA ASN A 4 -6.05 -18.49 33.18
C ASN A 4 -5.28 -17.70 32.10
N SER A 5 -5.78 -16.51 31.75
CA SER A 5 -4.93 -15.37 31.39
C SER A 5 -5.57 -14.09 31.91
N GLU A 6 -5.26 -13.75 33.16
CA GLU A 6 -5.51 -12.43 33.73
C GLU A 6 -4.71 -11.38 32.95
N SER A 7 -5.38 -10.52 32.19
CA SER A 7 -4.78 -9.25 31.78
C SER A 7 -5.07 -8.21 32.86
N ASN A 8 -4.18 -8.17 33.85
CA ASN A 8 -4.09 -7.09 34.83
C ASN A 8 -3.51 -5.84 34.17
N ILE A 9 -4.35 -4.94 33.64
CA ILE A 9 -3.99 -3.52 33.53
C ILE A 9 -5.20 -2.68 33.98
N VAL A 10 -5.22 -2.42 35.28
CA VAL A 10 -5.89 -1.26 35.87
C VAL A 10 -5.04 -0.05 35.50
N VAL A 11 -5.57 0.85 34.68
CA VAL A 11 -5.16 2.26 34.67
C VAL A 11 -6.42 3.09 34.74
N ASN A 12 -6.74 3.47 35.98
CA ASN A 12 -7.67 4.54 36.27
C ASN A 12 -6.84 5.82 36.23
N THR A 13 -7.00 6.67 35.22
CA THR A 13 -6.68 8.10 35.38
C THR A 13 -7.59 8.92 34.49
N SER A 14 -8.63 9.47 35.10
CA SER A 14 -9.28 10.71 34.66
C SER A 14 -8.31 11.88 34.85
N HIS A 15 -7.90 12.52 33.76
CA HIS A 15 -7.35 13.89 33.70
C HIS A 15 -7.60 14.36 32.26
N GLU A 16 -8.65 15.15 32.06
CA GLU A 16 -8.58 16.61 31.94
C GLU A 16 -8.42 17.00 30.46
N LEU A 17 -9.47 17.66 29.94
CA LEU A 17 -9.53 18.17 28.58
C LEU A 17 -8.59 19.37 28.49
N ASP A 18 -7.38 19.14 28.01
CA ASP A 18 -6.48 20.22 27.59
C ASP A 18 -6.79 20.68 26.16
N PRO A 19 -6.51 21.95 25.84
CA PRO A 19 -7.37 22.81 25.03
C PRO A 19 -7.23 22.56 23.53
N ILE A 20 -8.31 22.89 22.81
CA ILE A 20 -8.43 22.87 21.35
C ILE A 20 -7.18 23.51 20.75
N GLU A 21 -6.30 22.67 20.20
CA GLU A 21 -5.14 23.11 19.45
C GLU A 21 -5.65 23.78 18.18
N ASN A 22 -5.49 25.10 18.14
CA ASN A 22 -5.82 25.97 17.04
C ASN A 22 -5.15 25.45 15.74
N ASN A 23 -5.95 24.84 14.88
CA ASN A 23 -5.59 24.37 13.55
C ASN A 23 -5.72 25.49 12.51
N ASP A 24 -5.06 26.63 12.72
CA ASP A 24 -4.82 27.68 11.71
C ASP A 24 -3.83 27.23 10.62
N ARG A 25 -3.98 25.98 10.18
CA ARG A 25 -3.32 25.38 9.04
C ARG A 25 -3.82 26.07 7.78
N THR A 26 -2.98 26.92 7.20
CA THR A 26 -3.31 27.65 5.97
C THR A 26 -3.63 26.65 4.86
N LEU A 27 -4.63 26.91 4.00
CA LEU A 27 -5.06 26.04 2.88
C LEU A 27 -3.91 25.50 2.00
N LYS A 28 -2.77 26.20 1.96
CA LYS A 28 -1.55 25.78 1.26
C LYS A 28 -0.87 24.55 1.86
N GLU A 29 -1.09 24.27 3.13
CA GLU A 29 -0.44 23.20 3.88
C GLU A 29 -1.24 21.89 3.83
N LEU A 30 -2.57 21.97 3.70
CA LEU A 30 -3.44 20.81 3.43
C LEU A 30 -3.21 20.20 2.04
N ALA A 31 -2.63 20.96 1.10
CA ALA A 31 -2.31 20.50 -0.25
C ALA A 31 -0.98 19.74 -0.35
N LYS A 32 -0.15 19.75 0.71
CA LYS A 32 1.01 18.88 0.79
C LYS A 32 0.61 17.63 1.56
N PRO A 33 0.44 16.47 0.91
CA PRO A 33 0.46 15.24 1.67
C PRO A 33 1.79 15.23 2.44
N ASP A 34 1.71 14.97 3.74
CA ASP A 34 2.85 14.85 4.64
C ASP A 34 3.61 13.58 4.26
N LEU A 35 4.30 13.67 3.11
CA LEU A 35 5.19 12.66 2.61
C LEU A 35 6.50 12.94 3.32
N GLU A 36 6.64 12.36 4.52
CA GLU A 36 7.92 11.96 5.10
C GLU A 36 8.92 11.70 3.95
N PRO A 37 10.14 12.29 3.98
CA PRO A 37 11.07 12.31 2.86
C PRO A 37 11.04 10.96 2.15
N ALA A 38 10.45 10.95 0.95
CA ALA A 38 9.99 9.74 0.29
C ALA A 38 11.05 8.66 0.46
N GLN A 39 10.82 7.70 1.35
CA GLN A 39 11.70 6.55 1.47
C GLN A 39 11.70 5.96 0.06
N SER A 40 12.83 6.08 -0.63
CA SER A 40 12.94 5.68 -2.02
C SER A 40 12.79 4.18 -2.03
N TYR A 41 11.58 3.71 -2.29
CA TYR A 41 11.28 2.30 -2.44
C TYR A 41 11.79 1.89 -3.81
N GLU A 42 12.97 1.29 -3.82
CA GLU A 42 13.37 0.50 -4.96
C GLU A 42 12.58 -0.80 -4.92
N LEU A 43 11.63 -0.90 -5.84
CA LEU A 43 11.10 -2.19 -6.25
C LEU A 43 12.31 -2.98 -6.75
N LYS A 44 12.76 -3.97 -5.94
CA LYS A 44 13.95 -4.75 -6.28
C LYS A 44 13.81 -5.26 -7.71
N SER A 45 14.83 -5.05 -8.54
CA SER A 45 14.81 -5.44 -9.96
C SER A 45 14.44 -6.90 -10.17
N VAL A 46 14.87 -7.79 -9.27
CA VAL A 46 14.45 -9.20 -9.23
C VAL A 46 12.92 -9.35 -9.24
N LEU A 47 12.18 -8.55 -8.45
CA LEU A 47 10.72 -8.60 -8.40
C LEU A 47 10.08 -8.11 -9.70
N ILE A 48 10.72 -7.16 -10.39
CA ILE A 48 10.22 -6.66 -11.69
C ILE A 48 10.15 -7.80 -12.71
N HIS A 49 11.13 -8.70 -12.69
CA HIS A 49 11.14 -9.89 -13.56
C HIS A 49 10.16 -10.98 -13.14
N LEU A 50 9.68 -10.95 -11.89
CA LEU A 50 8.71 -11.92 -11.36
C LEU A 50 7.26 -11.53 -11.68
N PHE A 51 6.99 -10.28 -12.03
CA PHE A 51 5.63 -9.89 -12.35
C PHE A 51 5.14 -10.61 -13.62
N PRO A 52 3.93 -11.21 -13.58
CA PRO A 52 3.30 -11.66 -14.80
C PRO A 52 3.05 -10.45 -15.71
N LYS A 53 3.13 -10.66 -17.02
CA LYS A 53 2.86 -9.63 -18.02
C LYS A 53 1.54 -9.91 -18.70
N PHE A 54 0.64 -8.95 -18.65
CA PHE A 54 -0.65 -9.01 -19.32
C PHE A 54 -0.65 -8.07 -20.53
N HIS A 55 -0.97 -8.59 -21.71
CA HIS A 55 -0.89 -7.92 -23.01
C HIS A 55 -2.25 -7.59 -23.62
N ASP A 56 -3.35 -8.02 -23.00
CA ASP A 56 -4.72 -7.89 -23.54
C ASP A 56 -4.90 -8.67 -24.87
N LEU A 57 -4.33 -9.88 -24.94
CA LEU A 57 -4.46 -10.75 -26.11
C LEU A 57 -5.65 -11.71 -25.95
N ALA A 58 -6.28 -12.09 -27.06
CA ALA A 58 -7.48 -12.95 -27.10
C ALA A 58 -7.32 -14.36 -26.47
N GLY A 59 -6.12 -14.75 -26.03
CA GLY A 59 -5.85 -15.99 -25.30
C GLY A 59 -5.36 -15.79 -23.87
N GLU A 60 -5.20 -14.55 -23.41
CA GLU A 60 -4.81 -14.24 -22.05
C GLU A 60 -6.05 -14.10 -21.16
N ASP A 61 -6.07 -14.81 -20.04
CA ASP A 61 -7.13 -14.70 -19.05
C ASP A 61 -6.75 -13.65 -18.00
N LEU A 62 -7.45 -12.52 -17.96
CA LEU A 62 -7.18 -11.42 -17.03
C LEU A 62 -7.27 -11.88 -15.57
N HIS A 63 -8.23 -12.74 -15.24
CA HIS A 63 -8.46 -13.21 -13.86
C HIS A 63 -7.29 -14.04 -13.33
N LYS A 64 -6.76 -14.95 -14.15
CA LYS A 64 -5.57 -15.74 -13.86
C LYS A 64 -4.35 -14.85 -13.66
N HIS A 65 -4.13 -13.90 -14.57
CA HIS A 65 -3.00 -12.98 -14.49
C HIS A 65 -3.09 -12.08 -13.24
N LEU A 66 -4.29 -11.62 -12.87
CA LEU A 66 -4.51 -10.85 -11.64
C LEU A 66 -4.23 -11.68 -10.38
N LYS A 67 -4.59 -12.98 -10.36
CA LYS A 67 -4.24 -13.87 -9.24
C LYS A 67 -2.73 -14.04 -9.08
N GLU A 68 -2.02 -14.24 -10.19
CA GLU A 68 -0.55 -14.36 -10.19
C GLU A 68 0.10 -13.05 -9.75
N PHE A 69 -0.40 -11.90 -10.23
CA PHE A 69 0.05 -10.59 -9.79
C PHE A 69 -0.16 -10.39 -8.29
N HIS A 70 -1.35 -10.71 -7.77
CA HIS A 70 -1.65 -10.61 -6.35
C HIS A 70 -0.73 -11.48 -5.51
N LEU A 71 -0.43 -12.70 -5.96
CA LEU A 71 0.52 -13.59 -5.30
C LEU A 71 1.90 -12.94 -5.20
N VAL A 72 2.44 -12.41 -6.29
CA VAL A 72 3.76 -11.72 -6.28
C VAL A 72 3.73 -10.51 -5.35
N CYS A 73 2.71 -9.65 -5.45
CA CYS A 73 2.53 -8.48 -4.59
C CYS A 73 2.44 -8.86 -3.11
N SER A 74 1.77 -9.98 -2.76
CA SER A 74 1.64 -10.44 -1.37
C SER A 74 2.98 -10.77 -0.72
N THR A 75 3.98 -11.20 -1.49
CA THR A 75 5.34 -11.49 -0.99
C THR A 75 6.16 -10.23 -0.66
N MET A 76 5.74 -9.08 -1.17
CA MET A 76 6.42 -7.81 -0.92
C MET A 76 6.17 -7.33 0.50
N ARG A 77 7.23 -6.90 1.21
CA ARG A 77 7.15 -6.28 2.54
C ARG A 77 7.56 -4.81 2.48
N PRO A 78 6.60 -3.88 2.27
CA PRO A 78 6.87 -2.45 2.39
C PRO A 78 7.35 -2.12 3.79
N HIS A 79 8.42 -1.34 3.92
CA HIS A 79 8.77 -0.73 5.20
C HIS A 79 8.34 0.74 5.14
N GLY A 80 7.46 1.16 6.04
CA GLY A 80 7.04 2.56 6.16
C GLY A 80 6.20 3.12 5.01
N ILE A 81 5.75 2.29 4.05
CA ILE A 81 4.99 2.75 2.87
C ILE A 81 3.67 1.99 2.77
N PRO A 82 2.55 2.67 2.47
CA PRO A 82 1.27 2.03 2.21
C PRO A 82 1.38 0.96 1.11
N LYS A 83 0.83 -0.23 1.38
CA LYS A 83 0.87 -1.37 0.45
C LYS A 83 0.26 -1.02 -0.90
N ASP A 84 -0.82 -0.25 -0.91
CA ASP A 84 -1.55 0.12 -2.13
C ASP A 84 -0.70 0.97 -3.08
N TYR A 85 0.14 1.85 -2.54
CA TYR A 85 1.04 2.66 -3.35
C TYR A 85 2.07 1.81 -4.10
N ILE A 86 2.60 0.77 -3.44
CA ILE A 86 3.52 -0.19 -4.05
C ILE A 86 2.78 -1.06 -5.07
N ASN A 87 1.56 -1.49 -4.76
CA ASN A 87 0.73 -2.27 -5.69
C ASN A 87 0.42 -1.47 -6.96
N ILE A 88 0.12 -0.16 -6.87
CA ILE A 88 -0.09 0.72 -8.03
C ILE A 88 1.17 0.79 -8.90
N LYS A 89 2.35 0.92 -8.29
CA LYS A 89 3.63 0.92 -9.03
C LYS A 89 3.94 -0.44 -9.67
N ALA A 90 3.66 -1.54 -8.96
CA ALA A 90 3.78 -2.89 -9.48
C ALA A 90 2.83 -3.14 -10.66
N PHE A 91 1.62 -2.58 -10.62
CA PHE A 91 0.62 -2.70 -11.67
C PHE A 91 1.10 -2.12 -13.01
N MET A 92 1.95 -1.08 -12.98
CA MET A 92 2.61 -0.55 -14.19
C MET A 92 3.55 -1.57 -14.85
N PHE A 93 4.14 -2.48 -14.08
CA PHE A 93 4.99 -3.56 -14.59
C PHE A 93 4.18 -4.79 -15.01
N PHE A 94 2.99 -4.96 -14.45
CA PHE A 94 2.03 -6.00 -14.82
C PHE A 94 1.45 -5.78 -16.22
N LEU A 95 1.06 -4.54 -16.53
CA LEU A 95 0.50 -4.20 -17.84
C LEU A 95 1.59 -4.08 -18.90
N ASN A 96 1.38 -4.72 -20.04
CA ASN A 96 2.27 -4.68 -21.19
C ASN A 96 1.48 -4.58 -22.51
N GLY A 97 2.17 -4.29 -23.62
CA GLY A 97 1.51 -4.16 -24.92
C GLY A 97 0.38 -3.11 -24.90
N THR A 98 -0.74 -3.45 -25.53
CA THR A 98 -1.96 -2.63 -25.59
C THR A 98 -2.65 -2.48 -24.23
N ALA A 99 -2.41 -3.41 -23.29
CA ALA A 99 -2.97 -3.30 -21.94
C ALA A 99 -2.43 -2.08 -21.16
N LYS A 100 -1.27 -1.53 -21.56
CA LYS A 100 -0.76 -0.29 -20.95
C LYS A 100 -1.66 0.91 -21.18
N ASP A 101 -2.48 0.91 -22.22
CA ASP A 101 -3.42 2.00 -22.48
C ASP A 101 -4.50 2.08 -21.39
N TRP A 102 -4.73 1.00 -20.64
CA TRP A 102 -5.64 0.98 -19.49
C TRP A 102 -5.18 1.84 -18.32
N LEU A 103 -3.89 2.21 -18.25
CA LEU A 103 -3.38 3.16 -17.26
C LEU A 103 -3.81 4.62 -17.55
N TYR A 104 -4.28 4.90 -18.77
CA TYR A 104 -4.60 6.24 -19.25
C TYR A 104 -6.08 6.42 -19.60
N LEU A 105 -6.90 5.37 -19.43
CA LEU A 105 -8.37 5.38 -19.58
C LEU A 105 -9.05 5.79 -18.26
#